data_AF-A0A563CCF3-F1
#
_entry.id   AF-A0A563CCF3-F1
#
_cell.length_a   1.000
_cell.length_b   1.000
_cell.length_c   1.000
_cell.angle_alpha   90.00
_cell.angle_beta   90.00
_cell.angle_gamma   90.00
#
_symmetry.space_group_name_H-M   'P 1'
#
loop_
_entity.id
_entity.type
_entity.pdbx_description
1 polymer ?
#
loop_
_entity_poly.entity_id
_entity_poly.type
_entity_poly.pdbx_seq_one_letter_code
_entity_poly.pdbx_strand_id
1 'polypeptide(L)'
;MSGILAVFIAPTLYPPKAAANAINNTDFVFTVDTRKPGSPDTQFVIPTSGPGYNYTVDCNNDGVTEVSGQIASYTCNYTTPGIYTIRIGGVFPWFIVNGSGDKMKLLSVDQWGTNKWKNMRSAFAGAENMDVKATDTPDLSQTTDLSWMFIGNKSLKGESANWNWNTSTITKMSGVFQNANQFNQSIGSWDVSKVTDTAGMFNGASAFNNGGSDSIANWDTSNLVTANDMFRKAASFNQPIGSWNMNKVQFLVRFLSDATSFNQSLAAWQLDSLAVLPGKPLSGAAAALDHTVISRQNYDAMLIAWNSQNLKSPMSLGAAGLKFCAAVSARANILKPVADGGHGWTITSDGKFCTKHRVVFDSQSGSAVADKMVSYTDKIIAPAAPTRQGYTFAGWYADAALTGPWDFANDTMPDNSLTLYAKWTKNPDRTSLNMVNNNSKPAARLADTGIDIVSSFSATAMFLLFGLVVLKRSR
;
A
#
# COMPACT_ATOMS: atom_id res chain seq x y z
N MET A 1 58.22 -32.72 51.08
CA MET A 1 58.30 -32.19 49.70
C MET A 1 57.15 -32.80 48.91
N SER A 2 56.02 -32.11 48.77
CA SER A 2 54.95 -32.50 47.86
C SER A 2 54.72 -31.32 46.93
N GLY A 3 55.26 -31.41 45.72
CA GLY A 3 55.04 -30.44 44.67
C GLY A 3 53.69 -30.68 44.01
N ILE A 4 52.78 -29.71 44.14
CA ILE A 4 51.57 -29.64 43.32
C ILE A 4 52.00 -29.07 41.97
N LEU A 5 51.92 -29.90 40.93
CA LEU A 5 52.13 -29.51 39.55
C LEU A 5 50.89 -28.71 39.10
N ALA A 6 50.94 -27.39 39.23
CA ALA A 6 49.94 -26.51 38.64
C ALA A 6 50.19 -26.43 37.13
N VAL A 7 49.32 -27.05 36.34
CA VAL A 7 49.25 -26.82 34.90
C VAL A 7 48.65 -25.43 34.69
N PHE A 8 49.51 -24.42 34.56
CA PHE A 8 49.10 -23.11 34.08
C PHE A 8 48.88 -23.21 32.57
N ILE A 9 47.63 -23.29 32.15
CA ILE A 9 47.25 -22.99 30.77
C ILE A 9 47.40 -21.47 30.64
N ALA A 10 48.48 -21.02 30.00
CA ALA A 10 48.65 -19.61 29.68
C ALA A 10 47.52 -19.19 28.72
N PRO A 11 46.77 -18.11 29.00
CA PRO A 11 45.86 -17.57 28.00
C PRO A 11 46.71 -17.09 26.81
N THR A 12 46.47 -17.65 25.63
CA THR A 12 47.08 -17.16 24.39
C THR A 12 46.55 -15.75 24.12
N LEU A 13 47.48 -14.85 23.84
CA LEU A 13 47.31 -13.41 23.87
C LEU A 13 47.71 -12.88 22.48
N TYR A 14 46.75 -12.38 21.70
CA TYR A 14 46.94 -12.11 20.26
C TYR A 14 47.18 -10.64 19.92
N PRO A 15 48.21 -10.30 19.12
CA PRO A 15 48.37 -8.98 18.50
C PRO A 15 47.35 -8.75 17.36
N PRO A 16 47.06 -7.50 16.96
CA PRO A 16 46.07 -7.22 15.94
C PRO A 16 46.61 -7.54 14.53
N LYS A 17 45.83 -8.36 13.81
CA LYS A 17 45.96 -8.77 12.39
C LYS A 17 47.13 -9.72 12.06
N ALA A 18 46.99 -10.99 12.42
CA ALA A 18 47.61 -12.08 11.64
C ALA A 18 46.90 -12.21 10.27
N ALA A 19 47.59 -12.72 9.26
CA ALA A 19 46.99 -12.98 7.95
C ALA A 19 45.81 -13.95 8.13
N ALA A 20 44.59 -13.50 7.82
CA ALA A 20 43.40 -14.32 7.92
C ALA A 20 43.59 -15.59 7.08
N ASN A 21 43.42 -16.75 7.70
CA ASN A 21 43.40 -18.00 6.95
C ASN A 21 42.21 -18.00 5.98
N ALA A 22 42.33 -18.80 4.93
CA ALA A 22 41.22 -19.05 4.02
C ALA A 22 40.01 -19.55 4.82
N ILE A 23 38.90 -18.83 4.72
CA ILE A 23 37.64 -19.19 5.38
C ILE A 23 37.17 -20.51 4.77
N ASN A 24 37.04 -21.56 5.60
CA ASN A 24 36.39 -22.79 5.15
C ASN A 24 34.90 -22.51 4.91
N ASN A 25 34.20 -23.31 4.11
CA ASN A 25 32.77 -23.11 3.83
C ASN A 25 31.83 -23.70 4.89
N THR A 26 32.36 -24.27 5.98
CA THR A 26 31.55 -24.98 6.98
C THR A 26 31.20 -24.11 8.18
N ASP A 27 32.08 -23.20 8.57
CA ASP A 27 31.98 -22.43 9.81
C ASP A 27 31.05 -21.22 9.64
N PHE A 28 30.39 -20.83 10.72
CA PHE A 28 29.74 -19.53 10.82
C PHE A 28 30.81 -18.47 11.09
N VAL A 29 30.85 -17.40 10.28
CA VAL A 29 31.91 -16.38 10.33
C VAL A 29 31.31 -14.99 10.45
N PHE A 30 31.84 -14.22 11.39
CA PHE A 30 31.40 -12.84 11.63
C PHE A 30 32.56 -11.97 12.11
N THR A 31 32.45 -10.67 11.87
CA THR A 31 33.47 -9.69 12.23
C THR A 31 32.96 -8.74 13.31
N VAL A 32 33.84 -8.42 14.26
CA VAL A 32 33.56 -7.56 15.41
C VAL A 32 34.60 -6.44 15.53
N ASP A 33 34.22 -5.32 16.14
CA ASP A 33 35.12 -4.27 16.62
C ASP A 33 34.99 -4.14 18.13
N THR A 34 36.02 -4.60 18.84
CA THR A 34 35.99 -4.69 20.30
C THR A 34 35.98 -3.32 20.97
N ARG A 35 36.37 -2.26 20.25
CA ARG A 35 36.39 -0.87 20.72
C ARG A 35 34.99 -0.24 20.81
N LYS A 36 33.96 -0.90 20.30
CA LYS A 36 32.57 -0.44 20.40
C LYS A 36 31.97 -0.77 21.78
N PRO A 37 30.90 -0.07 22.22
CA PRO A 37 30.30 -0.30 23.54
C PRO A 37 29.88 -1.75 23.80
N GLY A 38 30.03 -2.22 25.04
CA GLY A 38 29.70 -3.59 25.47
C GLY A 38 30.60 -4.02 26.61
N SER A 39 31.07 -5.27 26.56
CA SER A 39 32.18 -5.83 27.34
C SER A 39 33.46 -4.98 27.20
N PRO A 40 34.50 -5.22 28.03
CA PRO A 40 35.82 -4.57 27.88
C PRO A 40 36.31 -4.53 26.44
N ASP A 41 37.08 -3.50 26.08
CA ASP A 41 37.52 -3.24 24.70
C ASP A 41 38.54 -4.25 24.15
N THR A 42 38.93 -5.22 24.97
CA THR A 42 39.77 -6.38 24.66
C THR A 42 38.96 -7.69 24.63
N GLN A 43 37.63 -7.61 24.59
CA GLN A 43 36.77 -8.79 24.65
C GLN A 43 35.63 -8.77 23.63
N PHE A 44 35.19 -9.96 23.25
CA PHE A 44 33.89 -10.20 22.63
C PHE A 44 33.25 -11.45 23.24
N VAL A 45 32.01 -11.32 23.71
CA VAL A 45 31.23 -12.41 24.29
C VAL A 45 30.31 -13.00 23.23
N ILE A 46 30.54 -14.27 22.88
CA ILE A 46 29.68 -15.06 22.00
C ILE A 46 28.46 -15.54 22.81
N PRO A 47 27.24 -15.06 22.50
CA PRO A 47 26.08 -15.37 23.30
C PRO A 47 25.42 -16.69 22.87
N THR A 48 24.94 -17.44 23.87
CA THR A 48 24.18 -18.69 23.70
C THR A 48 22.90 -18.66 24.53
N SER A 49 21.91 -19.49 24.20
CA SER A 49 20.71 -19.68 25.01
C SER A 49 20.16 -21.09 24.88
N GLY A 50 19.92 -21.73 26.03
CA GLY A 50 19.42 -23.09 26.10
C GLY A 50 20.49 -24.16 25.79
N PRO A 51 20.07 -25.43 25.67
CA PRO A 51 20.97 -26.56 25.44
C PRO A 51 21.22 -26.81 23.94
N GLY A 52 22.11 -27.77 23.65
CA GLY A 52 22.35 -28.28 22.29
C GLY A 52 23.54 -27.66 21.58
N TYR A 53 24.35 -26.89 22.29
CA TYR A 53 25.64 -26.38 21.84
C TYR A 53 26.72 -27.46 21.98
N ASN A 54 27.56 -27.57 20.97
CA ASN A 54 28.83 -28.30 20.99
C ASN A 54 29.68 -27.73 19.86
N TYR A 55 30.35 -26.62 20.14
CA TYR A 55 30.98 -25.80 19.12
C TYR A 55 32.45 -25.53 19.40
N THR A 56 33.16 -25.14 18.35
CA THR A 56 34.53 -24.64 18.41
C THR A 56 34.54 -23.14 18.17
N VAL A 57 35.55 -22.45 18.70
CA VAL A 57 35.77 -21.03 18.40
C VAL A 57 37.22 -20.83 17.97
N ASP A 58 37.38 -20.13 16.86
CA ASP A 58 38.62 -19.48 16.43
C ASP A 58 38.35 -17.96 16.48
N CYS A 59 38.88 -17.28 17.49
CA CYS A 59 38.53 -15.91 17.87
C CYS A 59 39.14 -14.83 16.97
N ASN A 60 40.16 -15.15 16.19
CA ASN A 60 40.89 -14.19 15.36
C ASN A 60 41.10 -14.67 13.92
N ASN A 61 40.54 -15.83 13.56
CA ASN A 61 40.68 -16.51 12.27
C ASN A 61 42.16 -16.75 11.89
N ASP A 62 42.97 -17.13 12.86
CA ASP A 62 44.38 -17.51 12.63
C ASP A 62 44.56 -19.01 12.36
N GLY A 63 43.46 -19.78 12.34
CA GLY A 63 43.43 -21.23 12.13
C GLY A 63 43.70 -22.05 13.38
N VAL A 64 43.90 -21.41 14.53
CA VAL A 64 44.01 -22.05 15.84
C VAL A 64 42.67 -21.94 16.55
N THR A 65 42.18 -23.08 17.04
CA THR A 65 40.95 -23.13 17.83
C THR A 65 41.25 -22.82 19.30
N GLU A 66 40.71 -21.74 19.87
CA GLU A 66 40.88 -21.42 21.30
C GLU A 66 40.05 -22.31 22.22
N VAL A 67 38.89 -22.78 21.75
CA VAL A 67 38.05 -23.70 22.51
C VAL A 67 37.36 -24.71 21.61
N SER A 68 37.27 -25.95 22.11
CA SER A 68 36.55 -27.04 21.46
C SER A 68 35.63 -27.71 22.46
N GLY A 69 34.48 -28.19 21.98
CA GLY A 69 33.48 -28.83 22.84
C GLY A 69 32.68 -27.85 23.70
N GLN A 70 32.58 -26.58 23.30
CA GLN A 70 31.94 -25.55 24.10
C GLN A 70 30.41 -25.73 24.09
N ILE A 71 29.79 -25.60 25.27
CA ILE A 71 28.35 -25.84 25.48
C ILE A 71 27.58 -24.64 26.04
N ALA A 72 28.27 -23.54 26.34
CA ALA A 72 27.73 -22.33 26.92
C ALA A 72 28.45 -21.11 26.33
N SER A 73 28.01 -19.89 26.65
CA SER A 73 28.62 -18.66 26.15
C SER A 73 30.14 -18.64 26.37
N TYR A 74 30.87 -18.06 25.42
CA TYR A 74 32.33 -18.02 25.43
C TYR A 74 32.83 -16.60 25.18
N THR A 75 33.88 -16.19 25.89
CA THR A 75 34.49 -14.87 25.73
C THR A 75 35.81 -15.00 25.00
N CYS A 76 35.87 -14.45 23.79
CA CYS A 76 37.13 -14.21 23.11
C CYS A 76 37.87 -13.07 23.83
N ASN A 77 39.13 -13.31 24.20
CA ASN A 77 40.00 -12.34 24.87
C ASN A 77 41.15 -11.96 23.94
N TYR A 78 41.46 -10.67 23.86
CA TYR A 78 42.47 -10.11 22.97
C TYR A 78 43.50 -9.29 23.77
N THR A 79 44.72 -9.13 23.26
CA THR A 79 45.73 -8.28 23.95
C THR A 79 45.49 -6.80 23.74
N THR A 80 44.91 -6.46 22.60
CA THR A 80 44.76 -5.09 22.13
C THR A 80 43.33 -4.91 21.64
N PRO A 81 42.74 -3.72 21.81
CA PRO A 81 41.48 -3.42 21.18
C PRO A 81 41.62 -3.38 19.65
N GLY A 82 40.64 -3.91 18.91
CA GLY A 82 40.77 -4.02 17.47
C GLY A 82 39.56 -4.62 16.76
N ILE A 83 39.75 -4.90 15.47
CA ILE A 83 38.78 -5.60 14.64
C ILE A 83 39.24 -7.05 14.51
N TYR A 84 38.32 -7.97 14.77
CA TYR A 84 38.57 -9.41 14.77
C TYR A 84 37.51 -10.13 13.95
N THR A 85 37.93 -11.15 13.21
CA THR A 85 37.03 -12.08 12.52
C THR A 85 36.99 -13.36 13.34
N ILE A 86 35.80 -13.76 13.76
CA ILE A 86 35.57 -14.93 14.60
C ILE A 86 34.93 -16.02 13.72
N ARG A 87 35.38 -17.25 13.92
CA ARG A 87 34.80 -18.46 13.29
C ARG A 87 34.24 -19.37 14.36
N ILE A 88 33.03 -19.88 14.10
CA ILE A 88 32.35 -20.86 14.93
C ILE A 88 32.11 -22.12 14.10
N GLY A 89 32.74 -23.22 14.51
CA GLY A 89 32.52 -24.54 13.94
C GLY A 89 31.66 -25.42 14.86
N GLY A 90 31.20 -26.56 14.35
CA GLY A 90 30.41 -27.52 15.14
C GLY A 90 28.92 -27.15 15.25
N VAL A 91 28.26 -27.61 16.32
CA VAL A 91 26.81 -27.45 16.52
C VAL A 91 26.54 -26.17 17.30
N PHE A 92 26.03 -25.14 16.61
CA PHE A 92 25.74 -23.83 17.19
C PHE A 92 24.28 -23.41 16.90
N PRO A 93 23.30 -23.96 17.62
CA PRO A 93 21.90 -23.94 17.20
C PRO A 93 21.21 -22.56 17.21
N TRP A 94 21.73 -21.60 17.98
CA TRP A 94 21.14 -20.26 18.13
C TRP A 94 22.21 -19.23 18.53
N PHE A 95 22.45 -18.23 17.68
CA PHE A 95 23.17 -17.01 18.04
C PHE A 95 22.15 -16.02 18.59
N ILE A 96 22.32 -15.49 19.81
CA ILE A 96 21.27 -14.68 20.46
C ILE A 96 21.80 -13.46 21.20
N VAL A 97 21.85 -12.33 20.50
CA VAL A 97 22.22 -11.03 21.08
C VAL A 97 21.06 -10.43 21.90
N ASN A 98 19.84 -10.49 21.35
CA ASN A 98 18.60 -10.03 22.00
C ASN A 98 18.69 -8.61 22.61
N GLY A 99 19.30 -7.66 21.89
CA GLY A 99 19.41 -6.27 22.35
C GLY A 99 20.34 -6.06 23.55
N SER A 100 21.16 -7.04 23.91
CA SER A 100 22.04 -7.01 25.09
C SER A 100 23.51 -7.29 24.74
N GLY A 101 24.39 -7.24 25.74
CA GLY A 101 25.80 -7.62 25.61
C GLY A 101 26.54 -6.82 24.53
N ASP A 102 27.29 -7.54 23.70
CA ASP A 102 28.22 -7.00 22.72
C ASP A 102 27.58 -6.63 21.37
N LYS A 103 26.27 -6.36 21.35
CA LYS A 103 25.52 -6.03 20.13
C LYS A 103 26.15 -4.93 19.29
N MET A 104 26.72 -3.90 19.93
CA MET A 104 27.32 -2.77 19.21
C MET A 104 28.69 -3.12 18.61
N LYS A 105 29.31 -4.21 19.06
CA LYS A 105 30.60 -4.70 18.55
C LYS A 105 30.46 -5.48 17.26
N LEU A 106 29.29 -6.07 16.97
CA LEU A 106 29.04 -6.79 15.73
C LEU A 106 29.07 -5.85 14.52
N LEU A 107 29.94 -6.15 13.55
CA LEU A 107 30.10 -5.39 12.31
C LEU A 107 29.54 -6.11 11.09
N SER A 108 29.72 -7.43 11.00
CA SER A 108 29.13 -8.18 9.89
C SER A 108 28.97 -9.66 10.17
N VAL A 109 27.96 -10.27 9.53
CA VAL A 109 27.97 -11.70 9.21
C VAL A 109 28.63 -11.86 7.85
N ASP A 110 29.75 -12.57 7.83
CA ASP A 110 30.60 -12.74 6.66
C ASP A 110 30.36 -14.08 5.96
N GLN A 111 29.88 -15.09 6.70
CA GLN A 111 29.49 -16.39 6.16
C GLN A 111 28.51 -17.08 7.12
N TRP A 112 27.49 -17.77 6.58
CA TRP A 112 26.56 -18.57 7.40
C TRP A 112 27.11 -19.96 7.72
N GLY A 113 27.83 -20.55 6.77
CA GLY A 113 28.40 -21.89 6.84
C GLY A 113 27.34 -22.98 6.71
N THR A 114 27.68 -24.17 7.19
CA THR A 114 26.81 -25.37 7.17
C THR A 114 26.02 -25.55 8.46
N ASN A 115 26.08 -24.58 9.38
CA ASN A 115 25.42 -24.65 10.67
C ASN A 115 23.89 -24.71 10.49
N LYS A 116 23.26 -25.70 11.12
CA LYS A 116 21.80 -25.89 11.11
C LYS A 116 21.17 -25.09 12.23
N TRP A 117 20.57 -23.96 11.88
CA TRP A 117 19.96 -23.06 12.85
C TRP A 117 18.65 -23.66 13.35
N LYS A 118 18.56 -23.86 14.66
CA LYS A 118 17.31 -24.30 15.32
C LYS A 118 16.42 -23.11 15.66
N ASN A 119 17.02 -21.94 15.87
CA ASN A 119 16.30 -20.72 16.18
C ASN A 119 17.09 -19.50 15.70
N MET A 120 16.39 -18.50 15.17
CA MET A 120 16.96 -17.21 14.75
C MET A 120 16.23 -16.01 15.37
N ARG A 121 15.27 -16.28 16.27
CA ARG A 121 14.54 -15.24 16.98
C ARG A 121 15.51 -14.33 17.73
N SER A 122 15.41 -13.03 17.50
CA SER A 122 16.24 -11.99 18.11
C SER A 122 17.76 -12.18 17.94
N ALA A 123 18.20 -12.95 16.94
CA ALA A 123 19.59 -13.37 16.85
C ALA A 123 20.59 -12.20 16.80
N PHE A 124 20.29 -11.19 15.99
CA PHE A 124 21.10 -10.00 15.80
C PHE A 124 20.40 -8.73 16.28
N ALA A 125 19.37 -8.87 17.13
CA ALA A 125 18.56 -7.75 17.59
C ALA A 125 19.39 -6.65 18.25
N GLY A 126 19.26 -5.43 17.75
CA GLY A 126 19.91 -4.22 18.25
C GLY A 126 21.38 -4.10 17.88
N ALA A 127 21.90 -4.93 16.97
CA ALA A 127 23.26 -4.81 16.45
C ALA A 127 23.33 -3.67 15.43
N GLU A 128 23.33 -2.42 15.93
CA GLU A 128 23.14 -1.24 15.08
C GLU A 128 24.24 -1.03 14.02
N ASN A 129 25.45 -1.55 14.28
CA ASN A 129 26.62 -1.44 13.40
C ASN A 129 26.76 -2.61 12.42
N MET A 130 25.89 -3.61 12.50
CA MET A 130 26.02 -4.85 11.75
C MET A 130 25.43 -4.73 10.34
N ASP A 131 26.15 -5.28 9.37
CA ASP A 131 25.66 -5.60 8.02
C ASP A 131 25.69 -7.12 7.77
N VAL A 132 25.05 -7.59 6.69
CA VAL A 132 25.20 -8.98 6.22
C VAL A 132 25.95 -8.93 4.89
N LYS A 133 27.09 -9.63 4.83
CA LYS A 133 27.97 -9.69 3.66
C LYS A 133 28.10 -11.10 3.07
N ALA A 134 27.59 -12.08 3.80
CA ALA A 134 27.60 -13.50 3.44
C ALA A 134 26.99 -13.76 2.05
N THR A 135 27.77 -14.42 1.20
CA THR A 135 27.38 -14.80 -0.18
C THR A 135 26.78 -16.21 -0.23
N ASP A 136 26.97 -17.00 0.83
CA ASP A 136 26.23 -18.22 1.10
C ASP A 136 24.89 -17.91 1.79
N THR A 137 24.08 -18.94 2.02
CA THR A 137 22.75 -18.82 2.63
C THR A 137 22.66 -19.67 3.90
N PRO A 138 21.93 -19.24 4.94
CA PRO A 138 21.78 -20.03 6.16
C PRO A 138 20.97 -21.30 5.91
N ASP A 139 21.36 -22.41 6.55
CA ASP A 139 20.51 -23.60 6.63
C ASP A 139 19.44 -23.40 7.72
N LEU A 140 18.25 -22.98 7.27
CA LEU A 140 17.07 -22.75 8.12
C LEU A 140 16.16 -23.98 8.24
N SER A 141 16.59 -25.17 7.80
CA SER A 141 15.75 -26.38 7.78
C SER A 141 15.19 -26.81 9.14
N GLN A 142 15.76 -26.31 10.24
CA GLN A 142 15.29 -26.55 11.61
C GLN A 142 14.71 -25.30 12.30
N THR A 143 14.64 -24.17 11.61
CA THR A 143 14.09 -22.91 12.14
C THR A 143 12.64 -22.76 11.72
N THR A 144 11.80 -22.25 12.62
CA THR A 144 10.40 -21.88 12.32
C THR A 144 10.05 -20.44 12.69
N ASP A 145 10.94 -19.73 13.39
CA ASP A 145 10.72 -18.39 13.93
C ASP A 145 11.94 -17.50 13.62
N LEU A 146 11.74 -16.49 12.77
CA LEU A 146 12.72 -15.44 12.45
C LEU A 146 12.46 -14.14 13.20
N SER A 147 11.48 -14.13 14.11
CA SER A 147 10.96 -12.88 14.65
C SER A 147 12.06 -12.05 15.33
N TRP A 148 12.06 -10.75 15.06
CA TRP A 148 13.02 -9.76 15.57
C TRP A 148 14.49 -10.06 15.25
N MET A 149 14.80 -10.92 14.27
CA MET A 149 16.18 -11.32 13.95
C MET A 149 17.12 -10.13 13.71
N PHE A 150 16.68 -9.11 12.97
CA PHE A 150 17.45 -7.91 12.61
C PHE A 150 16.80 -6.61 13.11
N ILE A 151 15.98 -6.67 14.18
CA ILE A 151 15.36 -5.45 14.73
C ILE A 151 16.43 -4.44 15.15
N GLY A 152 16.32 -3.21 14.69
CA GLY A 152 17.23 -2.11 15.06
C GLY A 152 18.61 -2.19 14.42
N ASN A 153 18.82 -3.02 13.40
CA ASN A 153 20.09 -3.08 12.68
C ASN A 153 20.18 -1.90 11.69
N LYS A 154 20.52 -0.72 12.22
CA LYS A 154 20.49 0.55 11.47
C LYS A 154 21.47 0.59 10.29
N SER A 155 22.58 -0.14 10.37
CA SER A 155 23.61 -0.22 9.32
C SER A 155 23.41 -1.39 8.34
N LEU A 156 22.35 -2.19 8.49
CA LEU A 156 22.08 -3.33 7.62
C LEU A 156 21.69 -2.85 6.22
N LYS A 157 22.54 -3.14 5.24
CA LYS A 157 22.31 -2.85 3.82
C LYS A 157 22.15 -4.11 3.01
N GLY A 158 23.02 -5.11 3.24
CA GLY A 158 22.95 -6.41 2.57
C GLY A 158 23.34 -6.41 1.09
N GLU A 159 24.02 -5.39 0.58
CA GLU A 159 24.22 -5.18 -0.87
C GLU A 159 25.04 -6.29 -1.54
N SER A 160 25.98 -6.92 -0.81
CA SER A 160 26.77 -8.04 -1.32
C SER A 160 26.23 -9.41 -0.92
N ALA A 161 25.18 -9.46 -0.11
CA ALA A 161 24.69 -10.69 0.48
C ALA A 161 23.73 -11.44 -0.43
N ASN A 162 23.74 -12.77 -0.31
CA ASN A 162 22.76 -13.62 -0.97
C ASN A 162 21.50 -13.73 -0.12
N TRP A 163 20.43 -13.05 -0.52
CA TRP A 163 19.13 -13.05 0.17
C TRP A 163 18.18 -14.16 -0.28
N ASN A 164 18.59 -15.05 -1.19
CA ASN A 164 17.77 -16.17 -1.67
C ASN A 164 17.74 -17.33 -0.66
N TRP A 165 17.27 -17.04 0.54
CA TRP A 165 17.20 -18.00 1.63
C TRP A 165 16.02 -18.94 1.44
N ASN A 166 16.20 -20.21 1.81
CA ASN A 166 15.08 -21.14 1.91
C ASN A 166 14.31 -20.88 3.21
N THR A 167 13.17 -20.20 3.11
CA THR A 167 12.30 -19.88 4.26
C THR A 167 11.06 -20.79 4.37
N SER A 168 11.02 -21.92 3.65
CA SER A 168 9.84 -22.80 3.54
C SER A 168 9.40 -23.47 4.85
N THR A 169 10.20 -23.38 5.92
CA THR A 169 9.87 -23.87 7.27
C THR A 169 9.37 -22.77 8.20
N ILE A 170 9.51 -21.49 7.81
CA ILE A 170 9.24 -20.34 8.66
C ILE A 170 7.73 -20.12 8.79
N THR A 171 7.30 -19.89 10.04
CA THR A 171 5.90 -19.61 10.39
C THR A 171 5.69 -18.23 11.00
N LYS A 172 6.78 -17.60 11.49
CA LYS A 172 6.76 -16.29 12.15
C LYS A 172 7.90 -15.40 11.65
N MET A 173 7.55 -14.19 11.23
CA MET A 173 8.45 -13.16 10.69
C MET A 173 8.16 -11.79 11.34
N SER A 174 7.69 -11.76 12.58
CA SER A 174 7.33 -10.52 13.27
C SER A 174 8.58 -9.67 13.51
N GLY A 175 8.58 -8.43 13.04
CA GLY A 175 9.66 -7.46 13.33
C GLY A 175 11.04 -7.81 12.78
N VAL A 176 11.17 -8.73 11.79
CA VAL A 176 12.48 -9.20 11.28
C VAL A 176 13.40 -8.02 10.93
N PHE A 177 12.90 -7.01 10.20
CA PHE A 177 13.64 -5.83 9.76
C PHE A 177 13.13 -4.53 10.40
N GLN A 178 12.45 -4.62 11.54
CA GLN A 178 11.93 -3.44 12.22
C GLN A 178 13.07 -2.47 12.55
N ASN A 179 12.97 -1.20 12.14
CA ASN A 179 14.00 -0.17 12.27
C ASN A 179 15.35 -0.52 11.60
N ALA A 180 15.38 -1.43 10.63
CA ALA A 180 16.54 -1.62 9.75
C ALA A 180 16.51 -0.54 8.65
N ASN A 181 16.85 0.70 9.02
CA ASN A 181 16.58 1.90 8.23
C ASN A 181 17.18 1.90 6.81
N GLN A 182 18.28 1.19 6.60
CA GLN A 182 19.02 1.13 5.33
C GLN A 182 18.73 -0.13 4.49
N PHE A 183 17.97 -1.09 5.02
CA PHE A 183 17.71 -2.34 4.33
C PHE A 183 16.74 -2.12 3.17
N ASN A 184 17.15 -2.51 1.96
CA ASN A 184 16.34 -2.42 0.75
C ASN A 184 16.69 -3.53 -0.25
N GLN A 185 17.03 -4.73 0.21
CA GLN A 185 17.33 -5.82 -0.71
C GLN A 185 16.06 -6.54 -1.16
N SER A 186 16.11 -7.17 -2.34
CA SER A 186 15.01 -8.00 -2.82
C SER A 186 14.96 -9.30 -2.03
N ILE A 187 13.78 -9.57 -1.48
CA ILE A 187 13.44 -10.78 -0.70
C ILE A 187 12.16 -11.44 -1.23
N GLY A 188 11.70 -11.06 -2.42
CA GLY A 188 10.52 -11.66 -3.03
C GLY A 188 10.65 -13.15 -3.35
N SER A 189 11.87 -13.71 -3.31
CA SER A 189 12.13 -15.14 -3.43
C SER A 189 11.85 -15.94 -2.16
N TRP A 190 11.59 -15.29 -1.02
CA TRP A 190 11.25 -15.97 0.22
C TRP A 190 9.89 -16.67 0.10
N ASP A 191 9.85 -17.93 0.54
CA ASP A 191 8.62 -18.68 0.71
C ASP A 191 7.94 -18.22 2.01
N VAL A 192 6.77 -17.59 1.85
CA VAL A 192 5.92 -17.14 2.97
C VAL A 192 4.63 -17.95 3.10
N SER A 193 4.49 -19.07 2.36
CA SER A 193 3.27 -19.87 2.30
C SER A 193 2.84 -20.45 3.66
N LYS A 194 3.76 -20.62 4.61
CA LYS A 194 3.47 -21.10 5.98
C LYS A 194 3.46 -19.99 7.03
N VAL A 195 3.79 -18.76 6.64
CA VAL A 195 3.88 -17.64 7.58
C VAL A 195 2.48 -17.24 8.03
N THR A 196 2.34 -17.02 9.33
CA THR A 196 1.08 -16.62 9.97
C THR A 196 1.18 -15.24 10.61
N ASP A 197 2.39 -14.79 10.94
CA ASP A 197 2.65 -13.53 11.62
C ASP A 197 3.79 -12.75 10.94
N THR A 198 3.46 -11.56 10.44
CA THR A 198 4.38 -10.58 9.83
C THR A 198 4.34 -9.24 10.57
N ALA A 199 3.82 -9.22 11.80
CA ALA A 199 3.62 -7.99 12.55
C ALA A 199 4.92 -7.18 12.66
N GLY A 200 4.89 -5.94 12.18
CA GLY A 200 6.00 -5.00 12.23
C GLY A 200 7.23 -5.38 11.41
N MET A 201 7.14 -6.35 10.49
CA MET A 201 8.31 -6.90 9.75
C MET A 201 9.22 -5.82 9.17
N PHE A 202 8.66 -4.74 8.60
CA PHE A 202 9.37 -3.59 8.04
C PHE A 202 9.03 -2.26 8.73
N ASN A 203 8.52 -2.31 9.96
CA ASN A 203 8.16 -1.10 10.70
C ASN A 203 9.38 -0.21 10.92
N GLY A 204 9.39 1.00 10.35
CA GLY A 204 10.53 1.92 10.41
C GLY A 204 11.70 1.55 9.50
N ALA A 205 11.57 0.53 8.64
CA ALA A 205 12.55 0.24 7.59
C ALA A 205 12.40 1.24 6.43
N SER A 206 12.83 2.49 6.67
CA SER A 206 12.53 3.65 5.83
C SER A 206 12.99 3.53 4.37
N ALA A 207 14.09 2.81 4.10
CA ALA A 207 14.60 2.58 2.76
C ALA A 207 13.93 1.39 2.04
N PHE A 208 13.17 0.55 2.75
CA PHE A 208 12.70 -0.71 2.20
C PHE A 208 11.67 -0.49 1.09
N ASN A 209 11.98 -1.04 -0.08
CA ASN A 209 11.14 -1.10 -1.26
C ASN A 209 11.44 -2.38 -2.08
N ASN A 210 11.81 -3.48 -1.40
CA ASN A 210 12.15 -4.78 -1.99
C ASN A 210 13.21 -4.71 -3.11
N GLY A 211 14.23 -3.85 -2.98
CA GLY A 211 15.25 -3.67 -4.03
C GLY A 211 14.71 -3.10 -5.34
N GLY A 212 13.51 -2.51 -5.32
CA GLY A 212 12.80 -2.06 -6.51
C GLY A 212 12.16 -3.19 -7.34
N SER A 213 12.29 -4.45 -6.90
CA SER A 213 11.65 -5.59 -7.55
C SER A 213 10.19 -5.74 -7.10
N ASP A 214 9.31 -6.02 -8.05
CA ASP A 214 7.90 -6.37 -7.85
C ASP A 214 7.69 -7.80 -7.36
N SER A 215 8.75 -8.59 -7.19
CA SER A 215 8.70 -10.02 -6.82
C SER A 215 7.94 -10.31 -5.53
N ILE A 216 7.81 -9.35 -4.62
CA ILE A 216 6.99 -9.47 -3.41
C ILE A 216 5.50 -9.69 -3.72
N ALA A 217 5.03 -9.36 -4.94
CA ALA A 217 3.68 -9.64 -5.42
C ALA A 217 3.38 -11.14 -5.52
N ASN A 218 4.41 -11.98 -5.61
CA ASN A 218 4.31 -13.44 -5.77
C ASN A 218 4.26 -14.20 -4.44
N TRP A 219 4.35 -13.49 -3.32
CA TRP A 219 4.22 -14.09 -1.99
C TRP A 219 2.87 -14.76 -1.81
N ASP A 220 2.86 -16.04 -1.42
CA ASP A 220 1.64 -16.73 -1.01
C ASP A 220 1.26 -16.33 0.41
N THR A 221 0.43 -15.30 0.53
CA THR A 221 -0.05 -14.78 1.81
C THR A 221 -1.29 -15.49 2.35
N SER A 222 -1.70 -16.62 1.76
CA SER A 222 -2.97 -17.29 2.08
C SER A 222 -3.08 -17.81 3.53
N ASN A 223 -1.95 -17.87 4.26
CA ASN A 223 -1.90 -18.24 5.66
C ASN A 223 -1.62 -17.09 6.63
N LEU A 224 -1.44 -15.85 6.13
CA LEU A 224 -1.25 -14.69 7.01
C LEU A 224 -2.49 -14.44 7.87
N VAL A 225 -2.26 -14.28 9.18
CA VAL A 225 -3.28 -13.95 10.18
C VAL A 225 -3.05 -12.55 10.74
N THR A 226 -1.80 -12.22 11.06
CA THR A 226 -1.43 -10.94 11.68
C THR A 226 -0.41 -10.21 10.82
N ALA A 227 -0.72 -8.95 10.47
CA ALA A 227 0.17 -8.07 9.72
C ALA A 227 0.20 -6.63 10.28
N ASN A 228 -0.15 -6.45 11.56
CA ASN A 228 -0.10 -5.14 12.23
C ASN A 228 1.25 -4.46 12.01
N ASP A 229 1.24 -3.16 11.72
CA ASP A 229 2.43 -2.33 11.56
C ASP A 229 3.44 -2.82 10.49
N MET A 230 3.09 -3.79 9.61
CA MET A 230 4.06 -4.46 8.73
C MET A 230 4.92 -3.48 7.93
N PHE A 231 4.33 -2.43 7.37
CA PHE A 231 5.01 -1.38 6.59
C PHE A 231 4.90 0.01 7.24
N ARG A 232 4.56 0.07 8.53
CA ARG A 232 4.46 1.35 9.23
C ARG A 232 5.78 2.12 9.12
N LYS A 233 5.76 3.39 8.69
CA LYS A 233 6.96 4.22 8.51
C LYS A 233 8.00 3.64 7.53
N ALA A 234 7.63 2.68 6.69
CA ALA A 234 8.45 2.25 5.55
C ALA A 234 8.32 3.30 4.42
N ALA A 235 8.95 4.45 4.62
CA ALA A 235 8.70 5.67 3.84
C ALA A 235 8.88 5.51 2.32
N SER A 236 9.79 4.64 1.88
CA SER A 236 10.09 4.38 0.46
C SER A 236 9.26 3.25 -0.16
N PHE A 237 8.45 2.53 0.64
CA PHE A 237 7.74 1.35 0.20
C PHE A 237 6.62 1.69 -0.79
N ASN A 238 6.67 1.12 -2.00
CA ASN A 238 5.66 1.30 -3.04
C ASN A 238 5.54 0.06 -3.95
N GLN A 239 5.58 -1.14 -3.37
CA GLN A 239 5.52 -2.40 -4.11
C GLN A 239 4.09 -2.93 -4.32
N PRO A 240 3.81 -3.66 -5.42
CA PRO A 240 2.49 -4.15 -5.74
C PRO A 240 2.07 -5.31 -4.82
N ILE A 241 1.33 -4.97 -3.76
CA ILE A 241 0.76 -5.94 -2.80
C ILE A 241 -0.75 -6.17 -3.01
N GLY A 242 -1.33 -5.60 -4.08
CA GLY A 242 -2.76 -5.74 -4.37
C GLY A 242 -3.20 -7.16 -4.69
N SER A 243 -2.28 -8.03 -5.15
CA SER A 243 -2.52 -9.45 -5.46
C SER A 243 -2.51 -10.36 -4.24
N TRP A 244 -2.11 -9.86 -3.07
CA TRP A 244 -2.01 -10.68 -1.87
C TRP A 244 -3.38 -11.22 -1.44
N ASN A 245 -3.40 -12.49 -1.03
CA ASN A 245 -4.56 -13.12 -0.44
C ASN A 245 -4.71 -12.66 1.01
N MET A 246 -5.78 -11.89 1.27
CA MET A 246 -6.07 -11.31 2.59
C MET A 246 -7.17 -12.06 3.35
N ASN A 247 -7.66 -13.19 2.82
CA ASN A 247 -8.85 -13.89 3.31
C ASN A 247 -8.71 -14.45 4.74
N LYS A 248 -7.50 -14.58 5.29
CA LYS A 248 -7.28 -15.03 6.67
C LYS A 248 -6.76 -13.94 7.60
N VAL A 249 -6.46 -12.76 7.06
CA VAL A 249 -5.88 -11.68 7.85
C VAL A 249 -6.93 -11.11 8.78
N GLN A 250 -6.61 -11.11 10.07
CA GLN A 250 -7.46 -10.61 11.14
C GLN A 250 -7.06 -9.20 11.55
N PHE A 251 -5.78 -8.84 11.42
CA PHE A 251 -5.24 -7.59 11.94
C PHE A 251 -4.27 -6.90 10.97
N LEU A 252 -4.61 -5.66 10.61
CA LEU A 252 -3.94 -4.69 9.75
C LEU A 252 -3.77 -3.32 10.43
N VAL A 253 -3.75 -3.28 11.77
CA VAL A 253 -3.62 -2.03 12.53
C VAL A 253 -2.31 -1.33 12.11
N ARG A 254 -2.42 -0.08 11.67
CA ARG A 254 -1.30 0.74 11.17
C ARG A 254 -0.47 0.09 10.04
N PHE A 255 -1.05 -0.83 9.27
CA PHE A 255 -0.34 -1.63 8.26
C PHE A 255 0.57 -0.80 7.33
N LEU A 256 0.05 0.30 6.76
CA LEU A 256 0.78 1.24 5.88
C LEU A 256 0.88 2.66 6.49
N SER A 257 0.63 2.81 7.79
CA SER A 257 0.67 4.12 8.44
C SER A 257 2.04 4.79 8.25
N ASP A 258 2.08 6.01 7.73
CA ASP A 258 3.30 6.75 7.40
C ASP A 258 4.19 6.08 6.32
N ALA A 259 3.66 5.17 5.49
CA ALA A 259 4.32 4.69 4.27
C ALA A 259 4.15 5.74 3.15
N THR A 260 4.88 6.85 3.26
CA THR A 260 4.64 8.09 2.51
C THR A 260 4.86 8.03 0.99
N SER A 261 5.42 6.93 0.46
CA SER A 261 5.55 6.71 -0.99
C SER A 261 4.52 5.71 -1.54
N PHE A 262 3.71 5.09 -0.69
CA PHE A 262 2.82 4.02 -1.10
C PHE A 262 1.64 4.55 -1.93
N ASN A 263 1.55 4.11 -3.19
CA ASN A 263 0.50 4.46 -4.15
C ASN A 263 0.10 3.27 -5.02
N GLN A 264 -0.14 2.11 -4.42
CA GLN A 264 -0.66 0.93 -5.13
C GLN A 264 -2.14 0.72 -4.82
N SER A 265 -2.86 0.08 -5.74
CA SER A 265 -4.26 -0.30 -5.52
C SER A 265 -4.36 -1.51 -4.61
N LEU A 266 -5.28 -1.45 -3.64
CA LEU A 266 -5.63 -2.55 -2.73
C LEU A 266 -7.07 -3.05 -2.95
N ALA A 267 -7.69 -2.69 -4.07
CA ALA A 267 -9.11 -2.94 -4.32
C ALA A 267 -9.47 -4.44 -4.37
N ALA A 268 -8.51 -5.30 -4.73
CA ALA A 268 -8.73 -6.75 -4.81
C ALA A 268 -8.73 -7.48 -3.45
N TRP A 269 -8.27 -6.81 -2.38
CA TRP A 269 -8.23 -7.41 -1.05
C TRP A 269 -9.63 -7.75 -0.53
N GLN A 270 -9.79 -8.97 -0.01
CA GLN A 270 -10.99 -9.38 0.73
C GLN A 270 -10.76 -9.19 2.23
N LEU A 271 -11.68 -8.48 2.89
CA LEU A 271 -11.53 -8.02 4.26
C LEU A 271 -12.51 -8.68 5.25
N ASP A 272 -13.27 -9.69 4.81
CA ASP A 272 -14.32 -10.34 5.61
C ASP A 272 -13.78 -11.03 6.88
N SER A 273 -12.47 -11.32 6.91
CA SER A 273 -11.81 -11.96 8.05
C SER A 273 -11.32 -11.01 9.14
N LEU A 274 -11.30 -9.69 8.89
CA LEU A 274 -10.82 -8.72 9.87
C LEU A 274 -11.53 -8.85 11.22
N ALA A 275 -10.77 -8.92 12.30
CA ALA A 275 -11.30 -9.12 13.62
C ALA A 275 -11.64 -7.78 14.30
N VAL A 276 -12.77 -7.78 15.00
CA VAL A 276 -13.14 -6.71 15.94
C VAL A 276 -12.62 -7.09 17.31
N LEU A 277 -11.81 -6.25 17.94
CA LEU A 277 -11.29 -6.50 19.29
C LEU A 277 -12.28 -5.96 20.34
N PRO A 278 -12.88 -6.81 21.18
CA PRO A 278 -13.78 -6.36 22.23
C PRO A 278 -13.06 -5.45 23.23
N GLY A 279 -13.65 -4.30 23.56
CA GLY A 279 -13.15 -3.41 24.61
C GLY A 279 -11.83 -2.67 24.31
N LYS A 280 -11.38 -2.64 23.04
CA LYS A 280 -10.22 -1.85 22.60
C LYS A 280 -10.65 -0.80 21.57
N PRO A 281 -10.05 0.41 21.59
CA PRO A 281 -10.35 1.46 20.60
C PRO A 281 -9.81 1.14 19.20
N LEU A 282 -8.90 0.15 19.08
CA LEU A 282 -8.28 -0.26 17.82
C LEU A 282 -8.97 -1.53 17.32
N SER A 283 -9.77 -1.40 16.27
CA SER A 283 -10.29 -2.51 15.46
C SER A 283 -9.23 -3.02 14.48
N GLY A 284 -9.47 -4.16 13.82
CA GLY A 284 -8.54 -4.81 12.90
C GLY A 284 -7.88 -3.94 11.82
N ALA A 285 -8.46 -2.80 11.40
CA ALA A 285 -7.88 -1.90 10.38
C ALA A 285 -7.53 -0.48 10.86
N ALA A 286 -7.46 -0.26 12.19
CA ALA A 286 -7.27 1.10 12.72
C ALA A 286 -5.97 1.74 12.22
N ALA A 287 -6.05 2.98 11.72
CA ALA A 287 -4.91 3.72 11.15
C ALA A 287 -4.18 3.03 9.97
N ALA A 288 -4.81 2.06 9.31
CA ALA A 288 -4.13 1.23 8.32
C ALA A 288 -3.54 2.02 7.13
N LEU A 289 -4.15 3.13 6.70
CA LEU A 289 -3.77 3.89 5.50
C LEU A 289 -3.33 5.34 5.80
N ASP A 290 -3.23 5.72 7.07
CA ASP A 290 -2.90 7.09 7.47
C ASP A 290 -1.57 7.55 6.87
N HIS A 291 -1.57 8.73 6.25
CA HIS A 291 -0.39 9.39 5.66
C HIS A 291 0.28 8.59 4.52
N THR A 292 -0.49 7.78 3.81
CA THR A 292 -0.08 7.24 2.51
C THR A 292 -0.37 8.26 1.38
N VAL A 293 0.18 8.01 0.20
CA VAL A 293 -0.05 8.82 -1.01
C VAL A 293 -0.87 8.07 -2.05
N ILE A 294 -1.74 7.16 -1.59
CA ILE A 294 -2.67 6.42 -2.45
C ILE A 294 -3.50 7.45 -3.24
N SER A 295 -3.41 7.33 -4.57
CA SER A 295 -4.09 8.21 -5.50
C SER A 295 -5.60 8.15 -5.28
N ARG A 296 -6.28 9.23 -5.64
CA ARG A 296 -7.75 9.28 -5.59
C ARG A 296 -8.36 8.10 -6.35
N GLN A 297 -7.85 7.77 -7.54
CA GLN A 297 -8.37 6.67 -8.35
C GLN A 297 -8.24 5.32 -7.63
N ASN A 298 -7.09 5.06 -7.00
CA ASN A 298 -6.87 3.83 -6.24
C ASN A 298 -7.78 3.77 -5.00
N TYR A 299 -7.89 4.87 -4.26
CA TYR A 299 -8.73 4.92 -3.06
C TYR A 299 -10.23 4.80 -3.40
N ASP A 300 -10.69 5.43 -4.49
CA ASP A 300 -12.04 5.27 -5.01
C ASP A 300 -12.32 3.80 -5.37
N ALA A 301 -11.41 3.15 -6.10
CA ALA A 301 -11.52 1.74 -6.46
C ALA A 301 -11.59 0.82 -5.23
N MET A 302 -10.77 1.11 -4.20
CA MET A 302 -10.79 0.37 -2.93
C MET A 302 -12.15 0.47 -2.24
N LEU A 303 -12.65 1.69 -2.03
CA LEU A 303 -13.93 1.92 -1.37
C LEU A 303 -15.10 1.28 -2.13
N ILE A 304 -15.10 1.37 -3.46
CA ILE A 304 -16.12 0.73 -4.31
C ILE A 304 -16.08 -0.79 -4.17
N ALA A 305 -14.88 -1.39 -4.27
CA ALA A 305 -14.73 -2.84 -4.17
C ALA A 305 -15.09 -3.37 -2.78
N TRP A 306 -14.56 -2.76 -1.72
CA TRP A 306 -14.82 -3.19 -0.34
C TRP A 306 -16.28 -3.02 0.05
N ASN A 307 -16.98 -2.02 -0.47
CA ASN A 307 -18.42 -1.87 -0.23
C ASN A 307 -19.27 -3.06 -0.72
N SER A 308 -18.76 -3.85 -1.67
CA SER A 308 -19.45 -5.04 -2.19
C SER A 308 -19.23 -6.32 -1.36
N GLN A 309 -18.35 -6.27 -0.36
CA GLN A 309 -17.99 -7.40 0.49
C GLN A 309 -18.89 -7.51 1.73
N ASN A 310 -18.78 -8.61 2.48
CA ASN A 310 -19.50 -8.80 3.73
C ASN A 310 -18.63 -8.37 4.91
N LEU A 311 -18.48 -7.05 5.05
CA LEU A 311 -17.56 -6.47 6.02
C LEU A 311 -18.05 -6.65 7.47
N LYS A 312 -17.17 -7.15 8.34
CA LYS A 312 -17.43 -7.22 9.78
C LYS A 312 -17.51 -5.83 10.40
N SER A 313 -18.33 -5.70 11.45
CA SER A 313 -18.69 -4.41 12.07
C SER A 313 -18.73 -4.49 13.60
N PRO A 314 -18.38 -3.41 14.33
CA PRO A 314 -17.83 -2.15 13.84
C PRO A 314 -16.33 -2.27 13.50
N MET A 315 -15.89 -1.51 12.50
CA MET A 315 -14.48 -1.41 12.11
C MET A 315 -14.10 0.06 11.92
N SER A 316 -12.89 0.42 12.33
CA SER A 316 -12.25 1.71 12.10
C SER A 316 -11.13 1.56 11.07
N LEU A 317 -11.16 2.42 10.05
CA LEU A 317 -10.14 2.57 9.02
C LEU A 317 -9.59 4.01 9.11
N GLY A 318 -8.30 4.15 9.41
CA GLY A 318 -7.65 5.44 9.27
C GLY A 318 -7.17 5.67 7.85
N ALA A 319 -7.53 6.81 7.28
CA ALA A 319 -7.24 7.22 5.92
C ALA A 319 -6.80 8.70 5.85
N ALA A 320 -6.08 9.17 6.88
CA ALA A 320 -5.59 10.54 6.97
C ALA A 320 -4.79 10.94 5.73
N GLY A 321 -5.21 12.02 5.07
CA GLY A 321 -4.57 12.55 3.86
C GLY A 321 -5.17 12.03 2.55
N LEU A 322 -5.95 10.95 2.58
CA LEU A 322 -6.55 10.36 1.38
C LEU A 322 -7.76 11.14 0.88
N LYS A 323 -7.99 11.04 -0.44
CA LYS A 323 -9.04 11.76 -1.16
C LYS A 323 -9.88 10.80 -2.00
N PHE A 324 -11.19 10.99 -1.98
CA PHE A 324 -12.13 10.21 -2.79
C PHE A 324 -13.04 11.15 -3.61
N CYS A 325 -13.61 10.65 -4.71
CA CYS A 325 -14.65 11.35 -5.47
C CYS A 325 -15.67 10.38 -6.06
N ALA A 326 -15.24 9.40 -6.86
CA ALA A 326 -16.15 8.45 -7.50
C ALA A 326 -16.84 7.52 -6.48
N ALA A 327 -16.19 7.27 -5.34
CA ALA A 327 -16.70 6.37 -4.31
C ALA A 327 -17.66 7.03 -3.31
N VAL A 328 -18.27 8.19 -3.61
CA VAL A 328 -19.19 8.88 -2.68
C VAL A 328 -20.28 7.96 -2.15
N SER A 329 -20.97 7.21 -3.03
CA SER A 329 -22.03 6.30 -2.63
C SER A 329 -21.52 5.09 -1.85
N ALA A 330 -20.38 4.51 -2.30
CA ALA A 330 -19.78 3.36 -1.64
C ALA A 330 -19.30 3.72 -0.22
N ARG A 331 -18.60 4.84 -0.06
CA ARG A 331 -18.16 5.36 1.23
C ARG A 331 -19.34 5.66 2.15
N ALA A 332 -20.39 6.29 1.64
CA ALA A 332 -21.59 6.56 2.42
C ALA A 332 -22.23 5.28 2.95
N ASN A 333 -22.28 4.22 2.15
CA ASN A 333 -22.80 2.92 2.57
C ASN A 333 -21.87 2.18 3.55
N ILE A 334 -20.54 2.31 3.39
CA ILE A 334 -19.56 1.80 4.35
C ILE A 334 -19.76 2.42 5.75
N LEU A 335 -20.01 3.73 5.83
CA LEU A 335 -20.24 4.43 7.10
C LEU A 335 -21.63 4.21 7.70
N LYS A 336 -22.61 3.90 6.85
CA LYS A 336 -24.00 3.75 7.26
C LYS A 336 -24.13 2.62 8.29
N PRO A 337 -24.86 2.82 9.41
CA PRO A 337 -25.04 1.78 10.43
C PRO A 337 -25.58 0.47 9.87
N VAL A 338 -25.19 -0.66 10.49
CA VAL A 338 -25.67 -2.00 10.10
C VAL A 338 -27.20 -2.10 10.23
N ALA A 339 -27.78 -1.46 11.24
CA ALA A 339 -29.24 -1.41 11.43
C ALA A 339 -29.99 -0.77 10.26
N ASP A 340 -29.33 0.09 9.48
CA ASP A 340 -29.91 0.75 8.32
C ASP A 340 -29.48 0.07 6.99
N GLY A 341 -28.85 -1.10 7.05
CA GLY A 341 -28.39 -1.85 5.87
C GLY A 341 -27.05 -1.40 5.29
N GLY A 342 -26.23 -0.67 6.07
CA GLY A 342 -24.84 -0.37 5.73
C GLY A 342 -23.82 -1.30 6.41
N HIS A 343 -22.55 -0.91 6.40
CA HIS A 343 -21.46 -1.70 7.00
C HIS A 343 -21.09 -1.28 8.43
N GLY A 344 -21.50 -0.09 8.89
CA GLY A 344 -21.23 0.41 10.24
C GLY A 344 -19.74 0.66 10.55
N TRP A 345 -18.93 0.92 9.52
CA TRP A 345 -17.53 1.28 9.70
C TRP A 345 -17.39 2.76 10.04
N THR A 346 -16.24 3.11 10.61
CA THR A 346 -15.77 4.49 10.75
C THR A 346 -14.56 4.66 9.86
N ILE A 347 -14.58 5.65 8.97
CA ILE A 347 -13.39 6.08 8.21
C ILE A 347 -12.98 7.44 8.75
N THR A 348 -11.75 7.55 9.26
CA THR A 348 -11.26 8.80 9.85
C THR A 348 -10.32 9.52 8.89
N SER A 349 -10.51 10.84 8.77
CA SER A 349 -9.55 11.79 8.20
C SER A 349 -9.29 11.71 6.68
N ASP A 350 -10.11 10.97 5.92
CA ASP A 350 -10.20 11.14 4.47
C ASP A 350 -11.13 12.32 4.10
N GLY A 351 -11.11 12.74 2.84
CA GLY A 351 -11.97 13.83 2.38
C GLY A 351 -12.40 13.73 0.94
N LYS A 352 -13.61 14.23 0.64
CA LYS A 352 -14.10 14.35 -0.74
C LYS A 352 -13.27 15.40 -1.49
N PHE A 353 -12.73 15.05 -2.64
CA PHE A 353 -12.05 15.99 -3.53
C PHE A 353 -12.24 15.59 -5.00
N CYS A 354 -13.08 16.35 -5.70
CA CYS A 354 -13.38 16.17 -7.11
C CYS A 354 -12.73 17.29 -7.92
N THR A 355 -11.77 16.97 -8.79
CA THR A 355 -11.08 17.95 -9.63
C THR A 355 -12.07 18.61 -10.59
N LYS A 356 -11.97 19.93 -10.79
CA LYS A 356 -12.74 20.62 -11.83
C LYS A 356 -12.02 20.56 -13.17
N HIS A 357 -12.75 20.19 -14.21
CA HIS A 357 -12.26 20.07 -15.58
C HIS A 357 -13.03 21.03 -16.49
N ARG A 358 -12.40 21.40 -17.61
CA ARG A 358 -12.99 22.33 -18.59
C ARG A 358 -13.93 21.58 -19.53
N VAL A 359 -15.13 22.12 -19.73
CA VAL A 359 -16.07 21.73 -20.77
C VAL A 359 -16.07 22.81 -21.84
N VAL A 360 -15.63 22.44 -23.03
CA VAL A 360 -15.64 23.28 -24.23
C VAL A 360 -16.90 22.99 -25.02
N PHE A 361 -17.60 24.04 -25.45
CA PHE A 361 -18.79 23.91 -26.29
C PHE A 361 -18.47 24.38 -27.71
N ASP A 362 -18.15 23.44 -28.60
CA ASP A 362 -17.95 23.73 -30.01
C ASP A 362 -19.30 23.84 -30.72
N SER A 363 -19.69 25.08 -31.04
CA SER A 363 -20.97 25.39 -31.67
C SER A 363 -21.04 24.95 -33.14
N GLN A 364 -19.95 24.46 -33.76
CA GLN A 364 -19.91 24.00 -35.14
C GLN A 364 -20.52 25.03 -36.11
N SER A 365 -19.96 26.26 -36.08
CA SER A 365 -20.43 27.44 -36.81
C SER A 365 -21.75 28.06 -36.32
N GLY A 366 -22.22 27.72 -35.12
CA GLY A 366 -23.30 28.44 -34.43
C GLY A 366 -22.81 29.60 -33.56
N SER A 367 -23.74 30.29 -32.88
CA SER A 367 -23.42 31.32 -31.89
C SER A 367 -22.51 30.79 -30.79
N ALA A 368 -21.59 31.63 -30.30
CA ALA A 368 -20.62 31.24 -29.26
C ALA A 368 -21.30 30.79 -27.96
N VAL A 369 -20.74 29.76 -27.33
CA VAL A 369 -21.16 29.24 -26.03
C VAL A 369 -19.94 29.25 -25.12
N ALA A 370 -20.07 29.83 -23.93
CA ALA A 370 -18.95 29.93 -22.99
C ALA A 370 -18.60 28.57 -22.38
N ASP A 371 -17.30 28.31 -22.25
CA ASP A 371 -16.76 27.16 -21.53
C ASP A 371 -17.21 27.15 -20.07
N LYS A 372 -17.29 25.95 -19.48
CA LYS A 372 -17.64 25.77 -18.06
C LYS A 372 -16.58 24.94 -17.33
N MET A 373 -16.37 25.24 -16.05
CA MET A 373 -15.59 24.39 -15.15
C MET A 373 -16.55 23.53 -14.31
N VAL A 374 -16.50 22.22 -14.50
CA VAL A 374 -17.41 21.26 -13.84
C VAL A 374 -16.56 20.24 -13.06
N SER A 375 -16.98 19.90 -11.84
CA SER A 375 -16.25 18.90 -11.04
C SER A 375 -16.43 17.51 -11.64
N TYR A 376 -15.37 16.69 -11.59
CA TYR A 376 -15.43 15.27 -11.88
C TYR A 376 -16.63 14.63 -11.16
N THR A 377 -17.38 13.78 -11.88
CA THR A 377 -18.64 13.11 -11.47
C THR A 377 -19.89 14.00 -11.36
N ASP A 378 -19.77 15.33 -11.43
CA ASP A 378 -20.95 16.21 -11.45
C ASP A 378 -21.61 16.19 -12.84
N LYS A 379 -22.93 16.41 -12.87
CA LYS A 379 -23.65 16.63 -14.13
C LYS A 379 -23.32 18.00 -14.70
N ILE A 380 -23.16 18.08 -16.02
CA ILE A 380 -23.00 19.35 -16.71
C ILE A 380 -24.39 20.00 -16.84
N ILE A 381 -24.53 21.26 -16.46
CA ILE A 381 -25.77 22.01 -16.73
C ILE A 381 -25.76 22.41 -18.20
N ALA A 382 -26.77 21.96 -18.96
CA ALA A 382 -26.92 22.28 -20.38
C ALA A 382 -26.86 23.81 -20.60
N PRO A 383 -26.07 24.30 -21.57
CA PRO A 383 -26.09 25.72 -21.93
C PRO A 383 -27.39 26.08 -22.65
N ALA A 384 -27.66 27.38 -22.80
CA ALA A 384 -28.67 27.82 -23.75
C ALA A 384 -28.33 27.29 -25.15
N ALA A 385 -29.34 26.82 -25.88
CA ALA A 385 -29.14 26.26 -27.22
C ALA A 385 -28.51 27.32 -28.14
N PRO A 386 -27.39 27.02 -28.81
CA PRO A 386 -26.80 27.95 -29.77
C PRO A 386 -27.75 28.14 -30.96
N THR A 387 -27.55 29.21 -31.71
CA THR A 387 -28.30 29.50 -32.93
C THR A 387 -27.40 29.46 -34.16
N ARG A 388 -27.94 29.00 -35.29
CA ARG A 388 -27.25 29.00 -36.59
C ARG A 388 -28.27 29.28 -37.68
N GLN A 389 -28.05 30.33 -38.47
CA GLN A 389 -28.98 30.75 -39.51
C GLN A 389 -29.25 29.61 -40.52
N GLY A 390 -30.52 29.28 -40.75
CA GLY A 390 -30.92 28.22 -41.68
C GLY A 390 -30.85 26.79 -41.11
N TYR A 391 -30.57 26.61 -39.83
CA TYR A 391 -30.49 25.30 -39.17
C TYR A 391 -31.28 25.28 -37.85
N THR A 392 -31.70 24.09 -37.43
CA THR A 392 -32.27 23.78 -36.13
C THR A 392 -31.25 23.01 -35.30
N PHE A 393 -31.05 23.42 -34.04
CA PHE A 393 -30.13 22.76 -33.12
C PHE A 393 -30.68 21.39 -32.72
N ALA A 394 -29.88 20.33 -32.90
CA ALA A 394 -30.29 18.95 -32.69
C ALA A 394 -29.70 18.32 -31.41
N GLY A 395 -28.80 19.01 -30.71
CA GLY A 395 -28.18 18.54 -29.47
C GLY A 395 -26.66 18.61 -29.46
N TRP A 396 -26.08 18.24 -28.32
CA TRP A 396 -24.63 18.17 -28.09
C TRP A 396 -24.14 16.73 -28.18
N TYR A 397 -22.93 16.54 -28.69
CA TYR A 397 -22.30 15.22 -28.90
C TYR A 397 -20.89 15.20 -28.31
N ALA A 398 -20.47 14.05 -27.77
CA ALA A 398 -19.18 13.86 -27.12
C ALA A 398 -17.99 13.73 -28.11
N ASP A 399 -18.29 13.55 -29.40
CA ASP A 399 -17.31 13.36 -30.47
C ASP A 399 -17.60 14.26 -31.67
N ALA A 400 -16.55 14.63 -32.40
CA ALA A 400 -16.66 15.48 -33.58
C ALA A 400 -17.41 14.81 -34.76
N ALA A 401 -17.49 13.48 -34.80
CA ALA A 401 -18.24 12.75 -35.81
C ALA A 401 -19.75 12.69 -35.51
N LEU A 402 -20.18 13.24 -34.36
CA LEU A 402 -21.58 13.35 -33.94
C LEU A 402 -22.27 11.98 -33.83
N THR A 403 -21.56 11.00 -33.27
CA THR A 403 -22.02 9.62 -33.12
C THR A 403 -22.46 9.29 -31.70
N GLY A 404 -21.84 9.89 -30.68
CA GLY A 404 -22.17 9.77 -29.26
C GLY A 404 -22.91 11.00 -28.76
N PRO A 405 -24.26 11.01 -28.74
CA PRO A 405 -25.02 12.11 -28.16
C PRO A 405 -24.69 12.24 -26.67
N TRP A 406 -24.52 13.47 -26.19
CA TRP A 406 -24.34 13.75 -24.77
C TRP A 406 -25.70 13.97 -24.11
N ASP A 407 -25.98 13.19 -23.07
CA ASP A 407 -27.19 13.27 -22.27
C ASP A 407 -26.91 14.00 -20.95
N PHE A 408 -27.22 15.30 -20.90
CA PHE A 408 -27.04 16.10 -19.67
C PHE A 408 -27.83 15.60 -18.46
N ALA A 409 -28.84 14.73 -18.65
CA ALA A 409 -29.58 14.15 -17.54
C ALA A 409 -28.87 12.93 -16.93
N ASN A 410 -28.07 12.19 -17.69
CA ASN A 410 -27.49 10.92 -17.26
C ASN A 410 -25.95 10.92 -17.25
N ASP A 411 -25.33 11.65 -18.17
CA ASP A 411 -23.89 11.72 -18.28
C ASP A 411 -23.30 12.62 -17.19
N THR A 412 -22.09 12.26 -16.75
CA THR A 412 -21.34 12.98 -15.73
C THR A 412 -19.99 13.41 -16.28
N MET A 413 -19.45 14.48 -15.72
CA MET A 413 -18.17 15.03 -16.14
C MET A 413 -17.05 13.98 -15.94
N PRO A 414 -16.29 13.61 -16.99
CA PRO A 414 -15.17 12.70 -16.87
C PRO A 414 -14.00 13.36 -16.12
N ASP A 415 -12.98 12.56 -15.76
CA ASP A 415 -11.80 13.04 -15.04
C ASP A 415 -10.76 13.67 -16.00
N ASN A 416 -11.22 14.39 -17.02
CA ASN A 416 -10.43 15.12 -18.00
C ASN A 416 -11.27 16.23 -18.65
N SER A 417 -10.63 17.15 -19.36
CA SER A 417 -11.36 18.15 -20.14
C SER A 417 -12.17 17.51 -21.27
N LEU A 418 -13.39 17.99 -21.48
CA LEU A 418 -14.38 17.47 -22.42
C LEU A 418 -14.71 18.53 -23.47
N THR A 419 -14.87 18.14 -24.74
CA THR A 419 -15.43 19.01 -25.77
C THR A 419 -16.75 18.43 -26.23
N LEU A 420 -17.80 19.25 -26.24
CA LEU A 420 -19.12 18.91 -26.74
C LEU A 420 -19.37 19.63 -28.06
N TYR A 421 -19.79 18.89 -29.08
CA TYR A 421 -19.99 19.38 -30.45
C TYR A 421 -21.47 19.53 -30.76
N ALA A 422 -21.88 20.70 -31.28
CA ALA A 422 -23.25 20.97 -31.68
C ALA A 422 -23.61 20.24 -32.99
N LYS A 423 -24.73 19.51 -32.99
CA LYS A 423 -25.34 18.94 -34.20
C LYS A 423 -26.45 19.85 -34.72
N TRP A 424 -26.56 19.91 -36.04
CA TRP A 424 -27.49 20.78 -36.75
C TRP A 424 -28.29 20.01 -37.80
N THR A 425 -29.57 20.33 -37.91
CA THR A 425 -30.46 19.88 -39.00
C THR A 425 -30.78 21.08 -39.89
N LYS A 426 -30.53 20.99 -41.21
CA LYS A 426 -30.84 22.09 -42.14
C LYS A 426 -32.36 22.30 -42.17
N ASN A 427 -32.79 23.55 -42.07
CA ASN A 427 -34.20 23.91 -42.16
C ASN A 427 -34.69 23.77 -43.61
N PRO A 428 -35.96 23.39 -43.85
CA PRO A 428 -36.51 23.34 -45.20
C PRO A 428 -36.46 24.73 -45.84
N ASP A 429 -36.13 24.77 -47.13
CA ASP A 429 -36.11 26.01 -47.89
C ASP A 429 -37.53 26.61 -47.91
N ARG A 430 -37.68 27.87 -47.49
CA ARG A 430 -38.96 28.58 -47.68
C ARG A 430 -39.13 28.81 -49.17
N THR A 431 -39.87 27.95 -49.86
CA THR A 431 -40.44 28.31 -51.16
C THR A 431 -41.32 29.54 -50.95
N SER A 432 -40.92 30.66 -51.53
CA SER A 432 -41.75 31.86 -51.62
C SER A 432 -43.10 31.47 -52.22
N LEU A 433 -44.19 31.69 -51.48
CA LEU A 433 -45.52 31.77 -52.07
C LEU A 433 -45.49 32.94 -53.07
N ASN A 434 -45.37 32.62 -54.36
CA ASN A 434 -45.50 33.59 -55.44
C ASN A 434 -46.95 34.07 -55.51
N MET A 435 -47.11 35.38 -55.50
CA MET A 435 -48.37 36.12 -55.49
C MET A 435 -49.23 35.88 -56.74
N VAL A 436 -50.57 35.94 -56.60
CA VAL A 436 -51.43 36.42 -57.69
C VAL A 436 -52.01 37.76 -57.27
N ASN A 437 -51.41 38.82 -57.80
CA ASN A 437 -51.86 40.18 -57.71
C ASN A 437 -52.71 40.45 -58.98
N ASN A 438 -54.04 40.34 -58.89
CA ASN A 438 -54.95 40.71 -59.98
C ASN A 438 -55.58 42.07 -59.70
N ASN A 439 -54.88 43.12 -60.15
CA ASN A 439 -55.47 44.44 -60.35
C ASN A 439 -56.20 44.47 -61.71
N SER A 440 -57.53 44.48 -61.69
CA SER A 440 -58.34 44.92 -62.83
C SER A 440 -59.49 45.83 -62.39
N LYS A 441 -59.17 47.14 -62.38
CA LYS A 441 -60.01 48.35 -62.59
C LYS A 441 -61.21 48.69 -61.66
N PRO A 442 -61.55 50.00 -61.55
CA PRO A 442 -62.28 50.57 -60.41
C PRO A 442 -63.75 50.91 -60.71
N ALA A 443 -64.44 51.27 -59.61
CA ALA A 443 -65.67 52.07 -59.49
C ALA A 443 -66.93 51.30 -59.04
N ALA A 444 -67.25 51.43 -57.74
CA ALA A 444 -68.57 51.87 -57.28
C ALA A 444 -68.45 52.34 -55.81
N ARG A 445 -68.91 53.58 -55.57
CA ARG A 445 -69.10 54.19 -54.24
C ARG A 445 -70.31 53.57 -53.55
N LEU A 446 -70.20 53.31 -52.24
CA LEU A 446 -71.24 53.42 -51.19
C LEU A 446 -70.50 53.26 -49.85
N ALA A 447 -70.18 54.36 -49.17
CA ALA A 447 -70.96 54.94 -48.07
C ALA A 447 -70.78 54.17 -46.75
N ASP A 448 -69.80 54.63 -45.97
CA ASP A 448 -69.84 55.07 -44.56
C ASP A 448 -70.55 54.24 -43.46
N THR A 449 -70.02 54.43 -42.25
CA THR A 449 -70.38 53.88 -40.91
C THR A 449 -69.80 52.49 -40.57
N GLY A 450 -69.01 52.30 -39.51
CA GLY A 450 -68.46 53.22 -38.53
C GLY A 450 -67.61 52.50 -37.48
N ILE A 451 -66.61 53.24 -36.99
CA ILE A 451 -66.06 53.27 -35.62
C ILE A 451 -65.29 52.03 -35.09
N ASP A 452 -64.01 52.32 -34.82
CA ASP A 452 -62.99 51.60 -34.07
C ASP A 452 -63.29 51.41 -32.56
N ILE A 453 -62.31 50.78 -31.89
CA ILE A 453 -62.02 50.70 -30.44
C ILE A 453 -62.82 49.55 -29.77
N VAL A 454 -62.24 48.56 -29.07
CA VAL A 454 -61.16 48.56 -28.06
C VAL A 454 -60.51 47.17 -27.95
N SER A 455 -59.21 47.18 -27.67
CA SER A 455 -58.39 46.09 -27.14
C SER A 455 -58.92 45.43 -25.86
N SER A 456 -58.74 44.11 -25.70
CA SER A 456 -58.20 43.54 -24.45
C SER A 456 -57.80 42.06 -24.60
N PHE A 457 -56.71 41.72 -23.91
CA PHE A 457 -56.17 40.39 -23.69
C PHE A 457 -57.11 39.51 -22.86
N SER A 458 -57.11 38.20 -23.08
CA SER A 458 -57.28 37.20 -22.02
C SER A 458 -56.83 35.80 -22.46
N ALA A 459 -56.35 35.05 -21.47
CA ALA A 459 -55.54 33.85 -21.51
C ALA A 459 -56.33 32.53 -21.69
N THR A 460 -55.56 31.50 -22.08
CA THR A 460 -55.64 30.07 -21.69
C THR A 460 -56.99 29.35 -21.73
N ALA A 461 -57.11 28.36 -22.63
CA ALA A 461 -58.08 27.28 -22.56
C ALA A 461 -57.40 25.96 -22.21
N MET A 462 -57.79 25.42 -21.06
CA MET A 462 -57.55 24.08 -20.53
C MET A 462 -58.50 23.10 -21.24
N PHE A 463 -58.00 21.96 -21.73
CA PHE A 463 -58.86 20.86 -22.19
C PHE A 463 -58.90 19.75 -21.13
N LEU A 464 -60.08 19.59 -20.53
CA LEU A 464 -60.55 18.40 -19.84
C LEU A 464 -61.11 17.42 -20.87
N LEU A 465 -60.80 16.13 -20.74
CA LEU A 465 -61.74 15.08 -21.10
C LEU A 465 -61.68 13.93 -20.07
N PHE A 466 -62.85 13.72 -19.46
CA PHE A 466 -63.33 12.51 -18.79
C PHE A 466 -63.07 11.26 -19.66
N GLY A 467 -62.94 10.04 -19.17
CA GLY A 467 -63.27 9.40 -17.90
C GLY A 467 -63.67 7.95 -18.22
N LEU A 468 -63.45 7.01 -17.31
CA LEU A 468 -64.44 5.99 -16.92
C LEU A 468 -63.85 5.10 -15.81
N VAL A 469 -64.51 5.14 -14.66
CA VAL A 469 -64.35 4.21 -13.54
C VAL A 469 -65.48 3.19 -13.65
N VAL A 470 -65.17 1.90 -13.52
CA VAL A 470 -66.16 0.86 -13.23
C VAL A 470 -65.79 0.23 -11.89
N LEU A 471 -66.68 0.41 -10.90
CA LEU A 471 -66.71 -0.31 -9.65
C LEU A 471 -67.03 -1.79 -9.88
N LYS A 472 -66.44 -2.67 -9.06
CA LYS A 472 -67.22 -3.77 -8.46
C LYS A 472 -66.75 -4.08 -7.05
N ARG A 473 -67.75 -4.21 -6.18
CA ARG A 473 -67.71 -4.26 -4.71
C ARG A 473 -67.73 -5.70 -4.20
N SER A 474 -67.46 -5.81 -2.90
CA SER A 474 -67.88 -6.84 -1.93
C SER A 474 -66.98 -8.09 -1.81
N ARG A 475 -66.66 -8.57 -0.61
CA ARG A 475 -67.23 -8.35 0.73
C ARG A 475 -66.18 -8.01 1.77
#